data_AF-A0A8W8KJ11-F1
#
_entry.id   AF-A0A8W8KJ11-F1
#
_cell.length_a   1.000
_cell.length_b   1.000
_cell.length_c   1.000
_cell.angle_alpha   90.00
_cell.angle_beta   90.00
_cell.angle_gamma   90.00
#
_symmetry.space_group_name_H-M   'P 1'
#
loop_
_entity.id
_entity.type
_entity.pdbx_description
1 polymer ?
#
loop_
_entity_poly.entity_id
_entity_poly.type
_entity_poly.pdbx_seq_one_letter_code
_entity_poly.pdbx_strand_id
1 'polypeptide(L)'
;WFKDCAEILERYQKETVAAEEEKWNKEREEIVKGLEKEMKGIEKADEKDSQEFLRYVYRVFPPKNKEHKLEGGLKKKGFHVEHDKLKKILQKAVVHYHPDKVDTEKHGKVWKVLSEEITKRLTRRYERMK
;
A
#
# COMPACT_ATOMS: atom_id res chain seq x y z
N TRP A 1 13.18 -20.71 -38.43
CA TRP A 1 13.58 -21.63 -37.36
C TRP A 1 13.74 -20.92 -36.02
N PHE A 2 14.66 -19.95 -35.85
CA PHE A 2 14.81 -19.22 -34.57
C PHE A 2 13.57 -18.41 -34.13
N LYS A 3 12.86 -17.77 -35.07
CA LYS A 3 11.63 -17.00 -34.77
C LYS A 3 10.47 -17.87 -34.29
N ASP A 4 10.38 -19.10 -34.81
CA ASP A 4 9.30 -20.04 -34.50
C ASP A 4 9.41 -20.56 -33.06
N CYS A 5 10.63 -20.91 -32.64
CA CYS A 5 10.90 -21.31 -31.26
C CYS A 5 10.66 -20.17 -30.25
N ALA A 6 10.97 -18.92 -30.61
CA ALA A 6 10.73 -17.76 -29.74
C ALA A 6 9.24 -17.47 -29.55
N GLU A 7 8.43 -17.59 -30.62
CA GLU A 7 6.98 -17.36 -30.56
C GLU A 7 6.27 -18.43 -29.71
N ILE A 8 6.70 -19.69 -29.83
CA ILE A 8 6.18 -20.79 -29.00
C ILE A 8 6.56 -20.55 -27.53
N LEU A 9 7.81 -20.18 -27.25
CA LEU A 9 8.26 -19.90 -25.88
C LEU A 9 7.48 -18.72 -25.26
N GLU A 10 7.24 -17.65 -26.03
CA GLU A 10 6.48 -16.48 -25.59
C GLU A 10 5.02 -16.84 -25.30
N ARG A 11 4.40 -17.71 -26.10
CA ARG A 11 3.05 -18.25 -25.82
C ARG A 11 2.99 -19.00 -24.50
N TYR A 12 3.93 -19.92 -24.25
CA TYR A 12 3.98 -20.67 -23.00
C TYR A 12 4.22 -19.76 -21.79
N GLN A 13 5.08 -18.76 -21.92
CA GLN A 13 5.29 -17.76 -20.87
C GLN A 13 4.03 -16.94 -20.62
N LYS A 14 3.35 -16.47 -21.67
CA LYS A 14 2.08 -15.73 -21.54
C LYS A 14 0.96 -16.57 -20.92
N GLU A 15 0.81 -17.84 -21.29
CA GLU A 15 -0.18 -18.75 -20.70
C GLU A 15 0.11 -19.02 -19.21
N THR A 16 1.39 -19.24 -18.87
CA THR A 16 1.80 -19.46 -17.48
C THR A 16 1.53 -18.21 -16.63
N VAL A 17 1.93 -17.03 -17.13
CA VAL A 17 1.68 -15.76 -16.46
C VAL A 17 0.19 -15.48 -16.32
N ALA A 18 -0.63 -15.75 -17.34
CA ALA A 18 -2.08 -15.56 -17.27
C ALA A 18 -2.74 -16.48 -16.22
N ALA A 19 -2.30 -17.73 -16.12
CA ALA A 19 -2.81 -18.66 -15.12
C ALA A 19 -2.39 -18.29 -13.69
N GLU A 20 -1.17 -17.79 -13.51
CA GLU A 20 -0.69 -17.25 -12.23
C GLU A 20 -1.39 -15.93 -11.87
N GLU A 21 -1.61 -15.05 -12.84
CA GLU A 21 -2.38 -13.81 -12.66
C GLU A 21 -3.84 -14.10 -12.29
N GLU A 22 -4.50 -15.09 -12.89
CA GLU A 22 -5.88 -15.41 -12.56
C GLU A 22 -6.01 -15.95 -11.13
N LYS A 23 -5.10 -16.85 -10.72
CA LYS A 23 -5.03 -17.34 -9.33
C LYS A 23 -4.74 -16.20 -8.38
N TRP A 24 -3.79 -15.35 -8.73
CA TRP A 24 -3.44 -14.17 -7.95
C TRP A 24 -4.61 -13.19 -7.84
N ASN A 25 -5.37 -12.99 -8.91
CA ASN A 25 -6.50 -12.08 -8.93
C ASN A 25 -7.67 -12.61 -8.08
N LYS A 26 -7.92 -13.93 -8.10
CA LYS A 26 -8.88 -14.60 -7.20
C LYS A 26 -8.45 -14.49 -5.74
N GLU A 27 -7.20 -14.83 -5.42
CA GLU A 27 -6.64 -14.66 -4.07
C GLU A 27 -6.75 -13.19 -3.63
N ARG A 28 -6.38 -12.25 -4.51
CA ARG A 28 -6.52 -10.81 -4.24
C ARG A 28 -7.95 -10.42 -3.99
N GLU A 29 -8.91 -10.91 -4.75
CA GLU A 29 -10.31 -10.54 -4.58
C GLU A 29 -10.87 -11.02 -3.23
N GLU A 30 -10.53 -12.25 -2.81
CA GLU A 30 -10.91 -12.77 -1.50
C GLU A 30 -10.25 -11.99 -0.35
N ILE A 31 -8.98 -11.64 -0.53
CA ILE A 31 -8.22 -10.82 0.41
C ILE A 31 -8.84 -9.41 0.48
N VAL A 32 -9.15 -8.79 -0.66
CA VAL A 32 -9.78 -7.47 -0.74
C VAL A 32 -11.17 -7.50 -0.12
N LYS A 33 -11.95 -8.58 -0.29
CA LYS A 33 -13.23 -8.77 0.40
C LYS A 33 -13.07 -8.86 1.91
N GLY A 34 -12.08 -9.59 2.40
CA GLY A 34 -11.75 -9.64 3.83
C GLY A 34 -11.30 -8.28 4.38
N LEU A 35 -10.52 -7.56 3.59
CA LEU A 35 -10.02 -6.22 3.86
C LEU A 35 -11.02 -5.11 3.50
N GLU A 36 -12.23 -5.42 3.01
CA GLU A 36 -13.17 -4.40 2.50
C GLU A 36 -13.59 -3.45 3.62
N LYS A 37 -13.77 -3.98 4.83
CA LYS A 37 -14.04 -3.19 6.03
C LYS A 37 -12.88 -2.24 6.35
N GLU A 38 -11.66 -2.73 6.18
CA GLU A 38 -10.42 -1.98 6.38
C GLU A 38 -10.24 -0.91 5.30
N MET A 39 -10.51 -1.22 4.04
CA MET A 39 -10.53 -0.28 2.92
C MET A 39 -11.59 0.81 3.10
N LYS A 40 -12.81 0.46 3.52
CA LYS A 40 -13.86 1.42 3.87
C LYS A 40 -13.45 2.30 5.06
N GLY A 41 -12.75 1.74 6.03
CA GLY A 41 -12.17 2.52 7.14
C GLY A 41 -11.10 3.50 6.66
N ILE A 42 -10.23 3.07 5.74
CA ILE A 42 -9.24 3.92 5.09
C ILE A 42 -9.92 4.96 4.19
N GLU A 43 -11.04 4.65 3.51
CA GLU A 43 -11.80 5.63 2.71
C GLU A 43 -12.45 6.69 3.59
N LYS A 44 -13.08 6.28 4.69
CA LYS A 44 -13.65 7.24 5.67
C LYS A 44 -12.57 8.08 6.33
N ALA A 45 -11.38 7.53 6.54
CA ALA A 45 -10.23 8.31 6.98
C ALA A 45 -9.69 9.18 5.82
N ASP A 46 -9.87 8.76 4.57
CA ASP A 46 -9.46 9.48 3.38
C ASP A 46 -10.33 10.72 3.12
N GLU A 47 -11.57 10.72 3.58
CA GLU A 47 -12.42 11.91 3.58
C GLU A 47 -11.96 12.98 4.59
N LYS A 48 -11.06 12.62 5.52
CA LYS A 48 -10.56 13.50 6.58
C LYS A 48 -9.25 14.18 6.21
N ASP A 49 -8.79 15.07 7.09
CA ASP A 49 -7.49 15.73 6.97
C ASP A 49 -6.31 14.72 6.88
N SER A 50 -5.27 15.07 6.14
CA SER A 50 -4.08 14.20 5.91
C SER A 50 -3.38 13.80 7.20
N GLN A 51 -3.44 14.66 8.22
CA GLN A 51 -2.91 14.30 9.53
C GLN A 51 -3.75 13.21 10.20
N GLU A 52 -5.08 13.30 10.08
CA GLU A 52 -5.99 12.34 10.69
C GLU A 52 -5.97 11.00 9.95
N PHE A 53 -5.82 11.03 8.63
CA PHE A 53 -5.54 9.87 7.80
C PHE A 53 -4.26 9.14 8.23
N LEU A 54 -3.13 9.87 8.34
CA LEU A 54 -1.87 9.30 8.79
C LEU A 54 -1.97 8.66 10.18
N ARG A 55 -2.67 9.32 11.11
CA ARG A 55 -2.93 8.74 12.45
C ARG A 55 -3.72 7.45 12.37
N TYR A 56 -4.78 7.44 11.56
CA TYR A 56 -5.62 6.26 11.40
C TYR A 56 -4.82 5.10 10.82
N VAL A 57 -4.08 5.34 9.74
CA VAL A 57 -3.24 4.34 9.08
C VAL A 57 -2.23 3.74 10.07
N TYR A 58 -1.47 4.56 10.81
CA TYR A 58 -0.49 4.05 11.78
C TYR A 58 -1.11 3.39 13.01
N ARG A 59 -2.36 3.69 13.34
CA ARG A 59 -3.07 3.08 14.48
C ARG A 59 -3.69 1.74 14.11
N VAL A 60 -4.33 1.66 12.94
CA VAL A 60 -5.05 0.47 12.47
C VAL A 60 -4.09 -0.50 11.81
N PHE A 61 -3.13 0.02 11.04
CA PHE A 61 -2.13 -0.76 10.33
C PHE A 61 -0.74 -0.35 10.81
N PRO A 62 -0.32 -0.72 12.03
CA PRO A 62 1.01 -0.37 12.49
C PRO A 62 2.05 -0.96 11.52
N PRO A 63 3.05 -0.17 11.09
CA PRO A 63 4.10 -0.67 10.21
C PRO A 63 4.88 -1.74 10.97
N LYS A 64 5.12 -2.89 10.34
CA LYS A 64 5.66 -4.08 11.02
C LYS A 64 7.12 -3.90 11.47
N ASN A 65 7.84 -2.96 10.86
CA ASN A 65 9.16 -2.55 11.33
C ASN A 65 9.04 -1.64 12.57
N LYS A 66 9.61 -2.08 13.70
CA LYS A 66 9.60 -1.35 14.99
C LYS A 66 10.25 0.04 14.92
N GLU A 67 11.08 0.29 13.91
CA GLU A 67 11.74 1.58 13.66
C GLU A 67 10.80 2.61 13.00
N HIS A 68 9.77 2.13 12.30
CA HIS A 68 8.86 2.98 11.55
C HIS A 68 7.79 3.55 12.50
N LYS A 69 8.13 4.61 13.22
CA LYS A 69 7.18 5.29 14.13
C LYS A 69 6.68 6.57 13.51
N LEU A 70 5.38 6.84 13.71
CA LEU A 70 4.82 8.16 13.43
C LEU A 70 5.56 9.19 14.29
N GLU A 71 6.07 10.25 13.66
CA GLU A 71 6.80 11.30 14.38
C GLU A 71 5.92 11.89 15.49
N GLY A 72 6.52 12.14 16.66
CA GLY A 72 5.80 12.49 17.89
C GLY A 72 4.87 13.71 17.75
N GLY A 73 5.18 14.63 16.83
CA GLY A 73 4.35 15.79 16.52
C GLY A 73 2.94 15.43 16.01
N LEU A 74 2.78 14.32 15.27
CA LEU A 74 1.45 13.83 14.90
C LEU A 74 0.79 12.97 15.98
N LYS A 75 1.45 12.59 17.08
CA LYS A 75 0.78 11.76 18.11
C LYS A 75 -0.29 12.53 18.89
N LYS A 76 -0.20 13.86 19.00
CA LYS A 76 -1.16 14.69 19.76
C LYS A 76 -2.29 15.21 18.89
N LYS A 77 -3.53 14.75 19.13
CA LYS A 77 -4.75 15.35 18.57
C LYS A 77 -4.74 16.86 18.81
N GLY A 78 -4.93 17.66 17.76
CA GLY A 78 -4.92 19.14 17.82
C GLY A 78 -3.62 19.83 17.40
N PHE A 79 -2.54 19.09 17.09
CA PHE A 79 -1.31 19.70 16.56
C PHE A 79 -1.41 19.92 15.04
N HIS A 80 -1.55 21.17 14.62
CA HIS A 80 -1.49 21.54 13.20
C HIS A 80 -0.03 21.51 12.75
N VAL A 81 0.29 20.61 11.83
CA VAL A 81 1.63 20.50 11.26
C VAL A 81 1.65 21.33 9.99
N GLU A 82 2.63 22.24 9.89
CA GLU A 82 2.83 23.05 8.68
C GLU A 82 2.87 22.18 7.42
N HIS A 83 2.41 22.75 6.31
CA HIS A 83 2.29 22.05 5.03
C HIS A 83 3.61 21.38 4.58
N ASP A 84 4.77 22.03 4.75
CA ASP A 84 6.07 21.44 4.40
C ASP A 84 6.42 20.20 5.24
N LYS A 85 6.15 20.25 6.55
CA LYS A 85 6.38 19.12 7.46
C LYS A 85 5.40 17.98 7.16
N LEU A 86 4.13 18.30 6.89
CA LEU A 86 3.13 17.31 6.53
C LEU A 86 3.50 16.56 5.25
N LYS A 87 3.99 17.28 4.25
CA LYS A 87 4.50 16.73 2.98
C LYS A 87 5.65 15.73 3.21
N LYS A 88 6.64 16.09 4.03
CA LYS A 88 7.74 15.18 4.40
C LYS A 88 7.27 13.94 5.15
N ILE A 89 6.27 14.09 6.02
CA ILE A 89 5.73 12.99 6.82
C ILE A 89 4.91 12.03 5.94
N LEU A 90 4.12 12.55 5.00
CA LEU A 90 3.43 11.73 3.99
C LEU A 90 4.44 10.95 3.15
N GLN A 91 5.51 11.60 2.69
CA GLN A 91 6.57 10.93 1.94
C GLN A 91 7.24 9.83 2.77
N LYS A 92 7.58 10.09 4.04
CA LYS A 92 8.09 9.05 4.95
C LYS A 92 7.09 7.91 5.13
N ALA A 93 5.80 8.21 5.28
CA ALA A 93 4.77 7.19 5.41
C ALA A 93 4.66 6.30 4.16
N VAL A 94 4.74 6.87 2.96
CA VAL A 94 4.83 6.10 1.70
C VAL A 94 6.01 5.14 1.74
N VAL A 95 7.18 5.60 2.17
CA VAL A 95 8.37 4.74 2.31
C VAL A 95 8.16 3.66 3.39
N HIS A 96 7.42 3.95 4.45
CA HIS A 96 7.17 3.00 5.53
C HIS A 96 6.24 1.85 5.13
N TYR A 97 5.23 2.13 4.31
CA TYR A 97 4.29 1.13 3.79
C TYR A 97 4.64 0.66 2.38
N HIS A 98 5.83 0.99 1.87
CA HIS A 98 6.19 0.61 0.52
C HIS A 98 6.24 -0.93 0.42
N PRO A 99 5.59 -1.55 -0.60
CA PRO A 99 5.51 -3.01 -0.73
C PRO A 99 6.88 -3.69 -0.86
N ASP A 100 7.90 -2.94 -1.29
CA ASP A 100 9.31 -3.40 -1.33
C ASP A 100 9.92 -3.64 0.06
N LYS A 101 9.46 -2.89 1.08
CA LYS A 101 9.87 -3.11 2.48
C LYS A 101 9.00 -4.13 3.21
N VAL A 102 7.94 -4.61 2.55
CA VAL A 102 7.07 -5.66 3.08
C VAL A 102 7.61 -6.99 2.63
N ASP A 103 8.21 -7.69 3.58
CA ASP A 103 8.65 -9.07 3.40
C ASP A 103 7.42 -9.97 3.17
N THR A 104 7.18 -10.32 1.91
CA THR A 104 6.02 -11.12 1.47
C THR A 104 6.04 -12.53 2.03
N GLU A 105 7.23 -13.06 2.31
CA GLU A 105 7.42 -14.40 2.88
C GLU A 105 7.07 -14.42 4.37
N LYS A 106 7.42 -13.36 5.12
CA LYS A 106 7.12 -13.27 6.56
C LYS A 106 5.75 -12.71 6.90
N HIS A 107 5.15 -11.91 6.03
CA HIS A 107 3.92 -11.17 6.34
C HIS A 107 2.72 -11.52 5.47
N GLY A 108 2.93 -12.41 4.50
CA GLY A 108 1.90 -12.90 3.62
C GLY A 108 1.55 -11.90 2.52
N LYS A 109 1.05 -12.45 1.41
CA LYS A 109 0.61 -11.69 0.25
C LYS A 109 -0.47 -10.63 0.59
N VAL A 110 -1.30 -10.92 1.59
CA VAL A 110 -2.33 -10.03 2.16
C VAL A 110 -1.75 -8.67 2.57
N TRP A 111 -0.67 -8.68 3.34
CA TRP A 111 -0.08 -7.45 3.87
C TRP A 111 0.58 -6.62 2.77
N LYS A 112 1.10 -7.27 1.72
CA LYS A 112 1.64 -6.59 0.53
C LYS A 112 0.54 -5.81 -0.20
N VAL A 113 -0.59 -6.46 -0.48
CA VAL A 113 -1.74 -5.84 -1.16
C VAL A 113 -2.28 -4.67 -0.35
N LEU A 114 -2.41 -4.85 0.97
CA LEU A 114 -2.85 -3.78 1.86
C LEU A 114 -1.88 -2.60 1.90
N SER A 115 -0.58 -2.88 1.98
CA SER A 115 0.45 -1.84 2.03
C SER A 115 0.56 -1.08 0.71
N GLU A 116 0.35 -1.76 -0.42
CA GLU A 116 0.24 -1.15 -1.74
C GLU A 116 -0.96 -0.20 -1.82
N GLU A 117 -2.14 -0.62 -1.36
CA GLU A 117 -3.34 0.23 -1.36
C GLU A 117 -3.17 1.46 -0.46
N ILE A 118 -2.63 1.29 0.75
CA ILE A 118 -2.33 2.39 1.66
C ILE A 118 -1.34 3.36 1.02
N THR A 119 -0.27 2.83 0.41
CA THR A 119 0.75 3.62 -0.26
C THR A 119 0.18 4.41 -1.43
N LYS A 120 -0.67 3.78 -2.26
CA LYS A 120 -1.33 4.43 -3.40
C LYS A 120 -2.16 5.64 -2.97
N ARG A 121 -2.89 5.51 -1.86
CA ARG A 121 -3.69 6.60 -1.27
C ARG A 121 -2.83 7.70 -0.65
N LEU A 122 -1.76 7.32 0.08
CA LEU A 122 -0.79 8.27 0.62
C LEU A 122 -0.11 9.09 -0.48
N THR A 123 0.31 8.43 -1.57
CA THR A 123 0.92 9.07 -2.74
C THR A 123 -0.06 10.02 -3.40
N ARG A 124 -1.31 9.60 -3.65
CA ARG A 124 -2.34 10.47 -4.24
C ARG A 124 -2.58 11.75 -3.41
N ARG A 125 -2.56 11.64 -2.08
CA ARG A 125 -2.63 12.81 -1.18
C ARG A 125 -1.39 13.69 -1.28
N TYR A 126 -0.22 13.08 -1.27
CA TYR A 126 1.04 13.80 -1.44
C TYR A 126 1.07 14.57 -2.77
N GLU A 127 0.57 13.97 -3.86
CA GLU A 127 0.44 14.61 -5.17
C GLU A 127 -0.58 15.75 -5.18
N ARG A 128 -1.73 15.60 -4.49
CA ARG A 128 -2.70 16.70 -4.33
C ARG A 128 -2.11 17.88 -3.55
N MET A 129 -1.19 17.60 -2.62
CA MET A 129 -0.46 18.61 -1.84
C MET A 129 0.84 19.09 -2.51
N LYS A 130 1.21 18.53 -3.67
CA LYS A 130 2.46 18.86 -4.34
C LYS A 130 2.36 20.22 -5.01
#